data_AF-A0A8S1YBG7-F1
#
_entry.id   AF-A0A8S1YBG7-F1
#
_cell.length_a   1.000
_cell.length_b   1.000
_cell.length_c   1.000
_cell.angle_alpha   90.00
_cell.angle_beta   90.00
_cell.angle_gamma   90.00
#
_symmetry.space_group_name_H-M   'P 1'
#
loop_
_entity.id
_entity.type
_entity.pdbx_description
1 polymer ?
#
loop_
_entity_poly.entity_id
_entity_poly.type
_entity_poly.pdbx_seq_one_letter_code
_entity_poly.pdbx_strand_id
1 'polypeptide(L)'
;MYIINNVQEQIINCYKKWQGMATQKHSLKNLCMKAKVEITQIARQIILTILIAQIQLESNQSCPICLNEDIIFNGIQSEQCKHTFCIQCINIYWQHNQKKQLKCPCCRAKISTFAKSKKLQNEFQQECDQFILEYRVRCTVLKYNLIYPFQIIVNIYKHLGQLFNLCKILLKLSLQLQLVLCFILCIYVLSPIDLFPEAIFGVLGLVDDLLCIIFIIWILITQIMIRIFC
;
A
#
# COMPACT_ATOMS: atom_id res chain seq x y z
N MET A 1 21.52 -17.61 -16.50
CA MET A 1 22.36 -18.48 -15.65
C MET A 1 21.69 -19.83 -15.39
N TYR A 2 20.44 -19.88 -14.90
CA TYR A 2 19.71 -21.15 -14.65
C TYR A 2 19.59 -22.09 -15.87
N ILE A 3 19.32 -21.54 -17.06
CA ILE A 3 19.17 -22.33 -18.30
C ILE A 3 20.50 -22.98 -18.73
N ILE A 4 21.62 -22.26 -18.56
CA ILE A 4 22.96 -22.75 -18.94
C ILE A 4 23.35 -23.94 -18.04
N ASN A 5 23.07 -23.84 -16.74
CA ASN A 5 23.35 -24.92 -15.80
C ASN A 5 22.52 -26.18 -16.10
N ASN A 6 21.25 -26.02 -16.48
CA ASN A 6 20.37 -27.14 -16.85
C ASN A 6 20.86 -27.88 -18.11
N VAL A 7 21.34 -27.14 -19.13
CA VAL A 7 21.91 -27.73 -20.35
C VAL A 7 23.21 -28.48 -20.03
N GLN A 8 24.07 -27.93 -19.18
CA GLN A 8 25.29 -28.60 -18.75
C GLN A 8 25.01 -29.93 -18.01
N GLU A 9 24.03 -29.95 -17.10
CA GLU A 9 23.64 -31.19 -16.41
C GLU A 9 23.07 -32.24 -17.36
N GLN A 10 22.27 -31.84 -18.36
CA GLN A 10 21.75 -32.76 -19.37
C GLN A 10 22.86 -33.38 -20.22
N ILE A 11 23.87 -32.59 -20.60
CA ILE A 11 25.03 -33.08 -21.34
C ILE A 11 25.84 -34.07 -20.50
N ILE A 12 26.10 -33.75 -19.22
CA ILE A 12 26.84 -34.62 -18.30
C ILE A 12 26.09 -35.93 -18.05
N ASN A 13 24.77 -35.87 -17.86
CA ASN A 13 23.93 -37.06 -17.66
C ASN A 13 23.85 -37.92 -18.92
N CYS A 14 23.76 -37.32 -20.10
CA CYS A 14 23.87 -38.06 -21.36
C CYS A 14 25.23 -38.75 -21.45
N TYR A 15 26.34 -38.04 -21.20
CA TYR A 15 27.68 -38.63 -21.25
C TYR A 15 27.85 -39.84 -20.30
N LYS A 16 27.36 -39.74 -19.06
CA LYS A 16 27.37 -40.85 -18.09
C LYS A 16 26.54 -42.05 -18.55
N LYS A 17 25.36 -41.80 -19.14
CA LYS A 17 24.50 -42.84 -19.72
C LYS A 17 25.17 -43.54 -20.91
N TRP A 18 25.91 -42.78 -21.73
CA TRP A 18 26.70 -43.28 -22.84
C TRP A 18 27.84 -44.19 -22.40
N GLN A 19 28.57 -43.81 -21.33
CA GLN A 19 29.60 -44.66 -20.73
C GLN A 19 29.03 -46.00 -20.24
N GLY A 20 27.82 -46.01 -19.68
CA GLY A 20 27.16 -47.23 -19.22
C GLY A 20 26.63 -48.14 -20.33
N MET A 21 26.38 -47.62 -21.53
CA MET A 21 25.92 -48.41 -22.69
C MET A 21 27.06 -49.08 -23.47
N ALA A 22 28.27 -48.54 -23.40
CA ALA A 22 29.45 -49.10 -24.06
C ALA A 22 29.90 -50.45 -23.49
N THR A 23 29.44 -50.80 -22.28
CA THR A 23 29.76 -52.08 -21.60
C THR A 23 28.76 -53.21 -21.90
N GLN A 24 27.64 -52.92 -22.57
CA GLN A 24 26.64 -53.92 -22.95
C GLN A 24 26.76 -54.30 -24.42
N LYS A 25 26.62 -55.60 -24.72
CA LYS A 25 26.81 -56.23 -26.04
C LYS A 25 25.65 -55.91 -27.01
N HIS A 26 25.37 -54.64 -27.25
CA HIS A 26 24.37 -54.19 -28.22
C HIS A 26 24.96 -54.14 -29.64
N SER A 27 24.11 -54.39 -30.65
CA SER A 27 24.47 -54.18 -32.06
C SER A 27 24.95 -52.74 -32.27
N LEU A 28 26.18 -52.58 -32.76
CA LEU A 28 26.84 -51.30 -33.05
C LEU A 28 25.94 -50.37 -33.88
N LYS A 29 25.10 -50.93 -34.76
CA LYS A 29 24.17 -50.17 -35.62
C LYS A 29 23.08 -49.46 -34.80
N ASN A 30 22.53 -50.13 -33.77
CA ASN A 30 21.49 -49.55 -32.92
C ASN A 30 22.05 -48.50 -31.96
N LEU A 31 23.26 -48.74 -31.43
CA LEU A 31 23.97 -47.74 -30.63
C LEU A 31 24.28 -46.49 -31.46
N CYS A 32 24.79 -46.64 -32.68
CA CYS A 32 25.11 -45.51 -33.54
C CYS A 32 23.86 -44.73 -33.99
N MET A 33 22.74 -45.41 -34.26
CA MET A 33 21.45 -44.76 -34.53
C MET A 33 20.96 -43.97 -33.31
N LYS A 34 21.09 -44.53 -32.10
CA LYS A 34 20.70 -43.86 -30.85
C LYS A 34 21.61 -42.67 -30.51
N ALA A 35 22.93 -42.79 -30.76
CA ALA A 35 23.88 -41.67 -30.71
C ALA A 35 23.42 -40.53 -31.58
N LYS A 36 23.13 -40.84 -32.84
CA LYS A 36 22.78 -39.82 -33.83
C LYS A 36 21.52 -39.06 -33.43
N VAL A 37 20.51 -39.75 -32.89
CA VAL A 37 19.28 -39.11 -32.41
C VAL A 37 19.54 -38.26 -31.17
N GLU A 38 20.25 -38.77 -30.15
CA GLU A 38 20.51 -38.00 -28.93
C GLU A 38 21.42 -36.78 -29.19
N ILE A 39 22.46 -36.93 -30.02
CA ILE A 39 23.36 -35.83 -30.41
C ILE A 39 22.61 -34.77 -31.22
N THR A 40 21.75 -35.16 -32.16
CA THR A 40 20.96 -34.19 -32.95
C THR A 40 19.94 -33.45 -32.10
N GLN A 41 19.38 -34.10 -31.08
CA GLN A 41 18.46 -33.46 -30.13
C GLN A 41 19.17 -32.45 -29.22
N ILE A 42 20.36 -32.80 -28.71
CA ILE A 42 21.19 -31.89 -27.92
C ILE A 42 21.65 -30.70 -28.78
N ALA A 43 22.12 -30.95 -30.01
CA ALA A 43 22.52 -29.89 -30.92
C ALA A 43 21.37 -28.92 -31.23
N ARG A 44 20.15 -29.45 -31.46
CA ARG A 44 18.94 -28.64 -31.61
C ARG A 44 18.66 -27.78 -30.38
N GLN A 45 18.71 -28.36 -29.18
CA GLN A 45 18.50 -27.60 -27.94
C GLN A 45 19.54 -26.50 -27.78
N ILE A 46 20.82 -26.78 -28.02
CA ILE A 46 21.90 -25.78 -27.93
C ILE A 46 21.65 -24.63 -28.91
N ILE A 47 21.38 -24.94 -30.18
CA ILE A 47 21.08 -23.93 -31.21
C ILE A 47 19.88 -23.07 -30.80
N LEU A 48 18.80 -23.69 -30.31
CA LEU A 48 17.60 -22.99 -29.87
C LEU A 48 17.89 -22.06 -28.68
N THR A 49 18.76 -22.50 -27.77
CA THR A 49 19.15 -21.73 -26.59
C THR A 49 20.02 -20.53 -26.98
N ILE A 50 20.94 -20.70 -27.93
CA ILE A 50 21.77 -19.63 -28.49
C ILE A 50 20.90 -18.60 -29.22
N LEU A 51 19.97 -19.04 -30.06
CA LEU A 51 19.05 -18.15 -30.78
C LEU A 51 18.16 -17.35 -29.83
N ILE A 52 17.60 -17.98 -28.79
CA ILE A 52 16.80 -17.27 -27.78
C ILE A 52 17.65 -16.23 -27.04
N ALA A 53 18.89 -16.56 -26.68
CA ALA A 53 19.79 -15.64 -26.00
C ALA A 53 20.17 -14.44 -26.89
N GLN A 54 20.39 -14.67 -28.18
CA GLN A 54 20.65 -13.60 -29.16
C GLN A 54 19.45 -12.68 -29.34
N ILE A 55 18.24 -13.25 -29.52
CA ILE A 55 17.00 -12.46 -29.64
C ILE A 55 16.75 -11.63 -28.37
N GLN A 56 17.02 -12.19 -27.19
CA GLN A 56 16.90 -11.46 -25.92
C GLN A 56 17.94 -10.35 -25.75
N LEU A 57 19.11 -10.44 -26.40
CA LEU A 57 20.12 -9.39 -26.40
C LEU A 57 19.73 -8.25 -27.35
N GLU A 58 19.25 -8.58 -28.54
CA GLU A 58 18.83 -7.58 -29.55
C GLU A 58 17.55 -6.84 -29.14
N SER A 59 16.55 -7.52 -28.56
CA SER A 59 15.27 -6.89 -28.22
C SER A 59 15.31 -5.98 -26.99
N ASN A 60 16.40 -6.01 -26.21
CA ASN A 60 16.53 -5.29 -24.94
C ASN A 60 17.42 -4.04 -25.04
N GLN A 61 17.95 -3.74 -26.22
CA GLN A 61 18.91 -2.66 -26.40
C GLN A 61 18.36 -1.45 -27.12
N SER A 62 17.19 -1.53 -27.77
CA SER A 62 16.59 -0.38 -28.44
C SER A 62 15.23 -0.01 -27.86
N CYS A 63 14.92 1.28 -27.89
CA CYS A 63 13.60 1.75 -27.49
C CYS A 63 12.56 1.38 -28.56
N PRO A 64 11.44 0.73 -28.20
CA PRO A 64 10.42 0.34 -29.18
C PRO A 64 9.63 1.51 -29.77
N ILE A 65 9.87 2.74 -29.28
CA ILE A 65 9.20 3.97 -29.77
C ILE A 65 10.10 4.69 -30.78
N CYS A 66 11.35 4.99 -30.42
CA CYS A 66 12.28 5.73 -31.29
C CYS A 66 13.34 4.87 -31.99
N LEU A 67 13.43 3.58 -31.68
CA LEU A 67 14.41 2.62 -32.19
C LEU A 67 15.89 2.93 -31.83
N ASN A 68 16.16 3.95 -31.01
CA ASN A 68 17.52 4.26 -30.55
C ASN A 68 18.05 3.24 -29.55
N GLU A 69 19.35 2.97 -29.61
CA GLU A 69 20.06 1.98 -28.79
C GLU A 69 20.49 2.52 -27.39
N ASP A 70 20.36 3.82 -27.16
CA ASP A 70 20.79 4.48 -25.92
C ASP A 70 19.82 4.28 -24.73
N ILE A 71 18.84 3.40 -24.89
CA ILE A 71 17.83 3.09 -23.86
C ILE A 71 18.46 2.60 -22.55
N ILE A 72 19.67 2.06 -22.60
CA ILE A 72 20.38 1.60 -21.41
C ILE A 72 20.74 2.81 -20.50
N PHE A 73 21.01 3.97 -21.09
CA PHE A 73 21.51 5.16 -20.41
C PHE A 73 20.43 6.17 -20.05
N ASN A 74 19.31 6.19 -20.78
CA ASN A 74 18.18 7.11 -20.55
C ASN A 74 16.84 6.37 -20.36
N GLY A 75 16.89 5.07 -20.07
CA GLY A 75 15.73 4.21 -20.05
C GLY A 75 15.00 4.13 -18.72
N ILE A 76 13.69 3.96 -18.85
CA ILE A 76 12.77 3.68 -17.75
C ILE A 76 11.95 2.43 -18.08
N GLN A 77 11.81 1.55 -17.09
CA GLN A 77 11.19 0.24 -17.22
C GLN A 77 9.86 0.20 -16.47
N SER A 78 8.81 -0.35 -17.10
CA SER A 78 7.58 -0.68 -16.38
C SER A 78 7.81 -1.85 -15.43
N GLU A 79 7.39 -1.74 -14.18
CA GLU A 79 7.52 -2.84 -13.21
C GLU A 79 6.60 -4.03 -13.52
N GLN A 80 5.46 -3.78 -14.19
CA GLN A 80 4.41 -4.79 -14.41
C GLN A 80 4.71 -5.68 -15.62
N CYS A 81 5.13 -5.06 -16.73
CA CYS A 81 5.38 -5.79 -17.98
C CYS A 81 6.85 -5.79 -18.41
N LYS A 82 7.74 -5.14 -17.64
CA LYS A 82 9.19 -5.13 -17.83
C LYS A 82 9.67 -4.57 -19.18
N HIS A 83 8.79 -3.94 -19.96
CA HIS A 83 9.20 -3.19 -21.15
C HIS A 83 9.89 -1.88 -20.74
N THR A 84 10.96 -1.55 -21.46
CA THR A 84 11.78 -0.37 -21.22
C THR A 84 11.59 0.63 -22.37
N PHE A 85 11.64 1.91 -22.05
CA PHE A 85 11.48 3.03 -22.99
C PHE A 85 12.49 4.13 -22.65
N CYS A 86 12.91 4.93 -23.63
CA CYS A 86 13.60 6.20 -23.31
C CYS A 86 12.64 7.13 -22.55
N ILE A 87 13.17 7.89 -21.61
CA ILE A 87 12.38 8.80 -20.76
C ILE A 87 11.56 9.80 -21.58
N GLN A 88 12.18 10.40 -22.60
CA GLN A 88 11.52 11.36 -23.48
C GLN A 88 10.36 10.72 -24.26
N CYS A 89 10.57 9.52 -24.79
CA CYS A 89 9.57 8.81 -25.59
C CYS A 89 8.32 8.46 -24.77
N ILE A 90 8.51 7.94 -23.55
CA ILE A 90 7.38 7.60 -22.68
C ILE A 90 6.68 8.85 -22.16
N ASN A 91 7.41 9.94 -21.92
CA ASN A 91 6.86 11.21 -21.47
C ASN A 91 5.97 11.83 -22.54
N ILE A 92 6.45 11.92 -23.79
CA ILE A 92 5.65 12.37 -24.94
C ILE A 92 4.41 11.49 -25.12
N TYR A 93 4.60 10.16 -25.08
CA TYR A 93 3.47 9.23 -25.18
C TYR A 93 2.44 9.45 -24.06
N TRP A 94 2.88 9.75 -22.84
CA TRP A 94 1.99 10.07 -21.73
C TRP A 94 1.23 11.39 -21.95
N GLN A 95 1.91 12.43 -22.44
CA GLN A 95 1.31 13.74 -22.69
C GLN A 95 0.23 13.68 -23.77
N HIS A 96 0.45 12.92 -24.85
CA HIS A 96 -0.56 12.73 -25.90
C HIS A 96 -1.71 11.85 -25.46
N ASN A 97 -1.43 10.86 -24.62
CA ASN A 97 -2.44 9.97 -24.09
C ASN A 97 -3.04 10.61 -22.84
N GLN A 98 -4.02 11.52 -23.02
CA GLN A 98 -4.78 12.21 -21.96
C GLN A 98 -5.46 11.28 -20.92
N LYS A 99 -5.21 9.97 -21.01
CA LYS A 99 -5.63 8.97 -20.06
C LYS A 99 -4.85 9.12 -18.77
N LYS A 100 -5.64 9.12 -17.70
CA LYS A 100 -5.21 9.13 -16.30
C LYS A 100 -4.21 8.03 -15.91
N GLN A 101 -4.29 6.86 -16.54
CA GLN A 101 -3.37 5.74 -16.34
C GLN A 101 -2.80 5.28 -17.67
N LEU A 102 -1.47 5.20 -17.74
CA LEU A 102 -0.73 4.85 -18.94
C LEU A 102 -0.84 3.35 -19.22
N LYS A 103 -1.02 3.01 -20.50
CA LYS A 103 -0.96 1.64 -21.01
C LYS A 103 0.33 1.45 -21.78
N CYS A 104 1.05 0.38 -21.50
CA CYS A 104 2.30 0.03 -22.17
C CYS A 104 2.13 0.06 -23.70
N PRO A 105 2.97 0.79 -24.46
CA PRO A 105 2.95 0.78 -25.93
C PRO A 105 3.11 -0.62 -26.54
N CYS A 106 3.91 -1.49 -25.92
CA CYS A 106 4.20 -2.83 -26.45
C CYS A 106 3.07 -3.84 -26.20
N CYS A 107 2.59 -3.93 -24.95
CA CYS A 107 1.66 -4.99 -24.53
C CYS A 107 0.30 -4.48 -24.04
N ARG A 108 0.06 -3.17 -24.05
CA ARG A 108 -1.17 -2.51 -23.59
C ARG A 108 -1.54 -2.76 -22.12
N ALA A 109 -0.67 -3.41 -21.34
CA ALA A 109 -0.83 -3.59 -19.91
C ALA A 109 -0.88 -2.23 -19.18
N LYS A 110 -1.67 -2.14 -18.11
CA LYS A 110 -1.75 -0.94 -17.27
C LYS A 110 -0.46 -0.79 -16.47
N ILE A 111 0.15 0.39 -16.50
CA ILE A 111 1.37 0.70 -15.76
C ILE A 111 0.98 1.48 -14.50
N SER A 112 1.41 1.02 -13.32
CA SER A 112 1.21 1.78 -12.06
C SER A 112 2.48 2.47 -11.59
N THR A 113 3.64 1.92 -11.95
CA THR A 113 4.95 2.33 -11.46
C THR A 113 6.01 2.00 -12.47
N PHE A 114 7.08 2.79 -12.40
CA PHE A 114 8.24 2.68 -13.25
C PHE A 114 9.50 2.56 -12.39
N ALA A 115 10.47 1.80 -12.89
CA ALA A 115 11.81 1.66 -12.36
C ALA A 115 12.82 2.25 -13.34
N LYS A 116 13.92 2.84 -12.84
CA LYS A 116 14.98 3.38 -13.70
C LYS A 116 15.87 2.25 -14.24
N SER A 117 16.50 2.49 -15.39
CA SER A 117 17.58 1.62 -15.87
C SER A 117 18.73 1.58 -14.84
N LYS A 118 19.40 0.42 -14.74
CA LYS A 118 20.53 0.24 -13.81
C LYS A 118 21.76 1.07 -14.17
N LYS A 119 21.93 1.39 -15.46
CA LYS A 119 23.08 2.14 -16.01
C LYS A 119 22.68 3.57 -16.41
N LEU A 120 21.67 4.13 -15.76
CA LEU A 120 21.19 5.47 -16.09
C LEU A 120 22.31 6.50 -15.89
N GLN A 121 22.50 7.37 -16.89
CA GLN A 121 23.44 8.48 -16.79
C GLN A 121 22.91 9.57 -15.85
N ASN A 122 23.83 10.25 -15.16
CA ASN A 122 23.50 11.31 -14.20
C ASN A 122 22.68 12.45 -14.83
N GLU A 123 22.93 12.76 -16.11
CA GLU A 123 22.19 13.79 -16.86
C GLU A 123 20.69 13.50 -16.95
N PHE A 124 20.29 12.23 -17.11
CA PHE A 124 18.89 11.81 -17.23
C PHE A 124 18.25 11.41 -15.89
N GLN A 125 19.03 11.32 -14.80
CA GLN A 125 18.54 10.90 -13.49
C GLN A 125 17.44 11.83 -12.97
N GLN A 126 17.68 13.15 -13.04
CA GLN A 126 16.71 14.14 -12.57
C GLN A 126 15.43 14.13 -13.39
N GLU A 127 15.53 14.03 -14.72
CA GLU A 127 14.38 13.95 -15.62
C GLU A 127 13.54 12.69 -15.34
N CYS A 128 14.20 11.55 -15.15
CA CYS A 128 13.53 10.30 -14.79
C CYS A 128 12.84 10.39 -13.42
N ASP A 129 13.51 10.96 -12.42
CA ASP A 129 12.94 11.14 -11.08
C ASP A 129 11.70 12.02 -11.11
N GLN A 130 11.78 13.14 -11.82
CA GLN A 130 10.66 14.06 -11.95
C GLN A 130 9.46 13.39 -12.62
N PHE A 131 9.67 12.70 -13.75
CA PHE A 131 8.60 11.98 -14.44
C PHE A 131 7.98 10.88 -13.56
N ILE A 132 8.79 10.07 -12.88
CA ILE A 132 8.29 8.99 -12.01
C ILE A 132 7.45 9.56 -10.88
N LEU A 133 7.91 10.63 -10.26
CA LEU A 133 7.21 11.30 -9.16
C LEU A 133 5.89 11.89 -9.66
N GLU A 134 5.91 12.65 -10.75
CA GLU A 134 4.71 13.24 -11.36
C GLU A 134 3.69 12.17 -11.74
N TYR A 135 4.12 11.08 -12.37
CA TYR A 135 3.27 9.96 -12.74
C TYR A 135 2.65 9.30 -11.50
N ARG A 136 3.46 9.06 -10.46
CA ARG A 136 3.02 8.44 -9.20
C ARG A 136 1.99 9.31 -8.50
N VAL A 137 2.27 10.60 -8.33
CA VAL A 137 1.35 11.57 -7.72
C VAL A 137 0.03 11.60 -8.49
N ARG A 138 0.07 11.64 -9.83
CA ARG A 138 -1.16 11.64 -10.62
C ARG A 138 -1.97 10.35 -10.43
N CYS A 139 -1.31 9.20 -10.36
CA CYS A 139 -1.96 7.92 -10.09
C CYS A 139 -2.53 7.82 -8.66
N THR A 140 -1.86 8.39 -7.66
CA THR A 140 -2.30 8.36 -6.25
C THR A 140 -3.40 9.38 -5.97
N VAL A 141 -3.30 10.62 -6.46
CA VAL A 141 -4.34 11.66 -6.32
C VAL A 141 -5.67 11.16 -6.89
N LEU A 142 -5.66 10.38 -7.96
CA LEU A 142 -6.88 9.77 -8.50
C LEU A 142 -7.49 8.70 -7.60
N LYS A 143 -6.67 7.90 -6.91
CA LYS A 143 -7.17 7.01 -5.86
C LYS A 143 -7.74 7.82 -4.69
N TYR A 144 -7.10 8.95 -4.37
CA TYR A 144 -7.48 9.80 -3.25
C TYR A 144 -8.80 10.56 -3.48
N ASN A 145 -9.00 11.14 -4.67
CA ASN A 145 -10.18 11.97 -4.98
C ASN A 145 -11.52 11.21 -5.03
N LEU A 146 -11.51 9.89 -5.28
CA LEU A 146 -12.77 9.12 -5.45
C LEU A 146 -13.11 8.24 -4.24
N ILE A 147 -12.12 7.72 -3.53
CA ILE A 147 -12.35 6.67 -2.52
C ILE A 147 -12.07 7.19 -1.10
N TYR A 148 -11.11 8.10 -0.96
CA TYR A 148 -10.59 8.52 0.34
C TYR A 148 -11.52 9.47 1.13
N PRO A 149 -12.23 10.47 0.54
CA PRO A 149 -13.10 11.33 1.34
C PRO A 149 -14.25 10.54 1.97
N PHE A 150 -14.81 9.56 1.25
CA PHE A 150 -15.89 8.72 1.78
C PHE A 150 -15.44 7.86 2.97
N GLN A 151 -14.27 7.23 2.86
CA GLN A 151 -13.73 6.40 3.95
C GLN A 151 -13.36 7.21 5.19
N ILE A 152 -12.80 8.41 5.02
CA ILE A 152 -12.55 9.32 6.16
C ILE A 152 -13.87 9.70 6.82
N ILE A 153 -14.88 10.11 6.04
CA ILE A 153 -16.17 10.53 6.58
C ILE A 153 -16.85 9.39 7.35
N VAL A 154 -16.81 8.16 6.82
CA VAL A 154 -17.36 6.98 7.51
C VAL A 154 -16.62 6.67 8.81
N ASN A 155 -15.28 6.73 8.81
CA ASN A 155 -14.50 6.53 10.04
C ASN A 155 -14.75 7.63 11.07
N ILE A 156 -14.81 8.89 10.65
CA ILE A 156 -15.12 10.03 11.52
C ILE A 156 -16.51 9.84 12.13
N TYR A 157 -17.52 9.49 11.32
CA TYR A 157 -18.87 9.25 11.81
C TYR A 157 -18.93 8.10 12.83
N LYS A 158 -18.21 7.01 12.57
CA LYS A 158 -18.10 5.88 13.49
C LYS A 158 -17.51 6.28 14.85
N HIS A 159 -16.44 7.08 14.84
CA HIS A 159 -15.81 7.55 16.07
C HIS A 159 -16.63 8.63 16.80
N LEU A 160 -17.27 9.55 16.07
CA LEU A 160 -18.19 10.54 16.64
C LEU A 160 -19.40 9.87 17.30
N GLY A 161 -19.97 8.83 16.69
CA GLY A 161 -21.05 8.05 17.28
C GLY A 161 -20.66 7.37 18.59
N GLN A 162 -19.42 6.89 18.71
CA GLN A 162 -18.91 6.31 19.95
C GLN A 162 -18.77 7.35 21.08
N LEU A 163 -18.31 8.57 20.75
CA LEU A 163 -18.26 9.69 21.70
C LEU A 163 -19.65 10.12 22.15
N PHE A 164 -20.62 10.14 21.23
CA PHE A 164 -22.01 10.48 21.54
C PHE A 164 -22.65 9.49 22.53
N ASN A 165 -22.36 8.19 22.37
CA ASN A 165 -22.81 7.15 23.31
C ASN A 165 -22.18 7.33 24.70
N LEU A 166 -20.89 7.68 24.77
CA LEU A 166 -20.23 7.99 26.04
C LEU A 166 -20.83 9.23 26.70
N CYS A 167 -21.08 10.31 25.94
CA CYS A 167 -21.75 11.50 26.45
C CYS A 167 -23.14 11.19 27.02
N LYS A 168 -23.94 10.35 26.35
CA LYS A 168 -25.25 9.89 26.86
C LYS A 168 -25.14 9.12 28.17
N ILE A 169 -24.15 8.23 28.30
CA ILE A 169 -23.91 7.46 29.53
C ILE A 169 -23.51 8.40 30.67
N LEU A 170 -22.57 9.32 30.43
CA LEU A 170 -22.11 10.30 31.41
C LEU A 170 -23.23 11.25 31.84
N LEU A 171 -24.08 11.68 30.91
CA LEU A 171 -25.23 12.53 31.18
C LEU A 171 -26.29 11.81 32.04
N LYS A 172 -26.55 10.54 31.76
CA LYS A 172 -27.42 9.69 32.57
C LYS A 172 -26.88 9.51 33.98
N LEU A 173 -25.57 9.26 34.13
CA LEU A 173 -24.92 9.14 35.44
C LEU A 173 -24.97 10.47 36.20
N SER A 174 -24.70 11.59 35.52
CA SER A 174 -24.78 12.93 36.09
C SER A 174 -26.16 13.23 36.66
N LEU A 175 -27.24 12.87 35.95
CA LEU A 175 -28.61 13.05 36.44
C LEU A 175 -28.91 12.18 37.68
N GLN A 176 -28.42 10.94 37.70
CA GLN A 176 -28.60 10.06 38.86
C GLN A 176 -27.90 10.62 40.10
N LEU A 177 -26.69 11.14 39.95
CA LEU A 177 -25.96 11.79 41.04
C LEU A 177 -26.66 13.06 41.54
N GLN A 178 -27.17 13.89 40.61
CA GLN A 178 -27.94 15.09 40.97
C GLN A 178 -29.20 14.75 41.78
N LEU A 179 -29.94 13.72 41.40
CA LEU A 179 -31.14 13.28 42.14
C LEU A 179 -30.81 12.85 43.58
N VAL A 180 -29.71 12.11 43.78
CA VAL A 180 -29.26 11.70 45.11
C VAL A 180 -28.85 12.92 45.94
N LEU A 181 -28.10 13.86 45.34
CA LEU A 181 -27.67 15.08 46.03
C LEU A 181 -28.84 15.99 46.39
N CYS A 182 -29.85 16.14 45.51
CA CYS A 182 -31.08 16.84 45.84
C CYS A 182 -31.80 16.19 47.03
N PHE A 183 -31.84 14.87 47.11
CA PHE A 183 -32.44 14.16 48.25
C PHE A 183 -31.66 14.40 49.56
N ILE A 184 -30.32 14.38 49.49
CA ILE A 184 -29.45 14.72 50.64
C ILE A 184 -29.69 16.17 51.08
N LEU A 185 -29.78 17.11 50.13
CA LEU A 185 -30.05 18.52 50.40
C LEU A 185 -31.45 18.71 51.03
N CYS A 186 -32.47 17.99 50.57
CA CYS A 186 -33.79 18.00 51.21
C CYS A 186 -33.74 17.49 52.66
N ILE A 187 -32.98 16.42 52.93
CA ILE A 187 -32.79 15.93 54.30
C ILE A 187 -32.04 16.96 55.15
N TYR A 188 -31.02 17.62 54.57
CA TYR A 188 -30.25 18.67 55.23
C TYR A 188 -31.16 19.83 55.64
N VAL A 189 -31.94 20.39 54.70
CA VAL A 189 -32.90 21.49 54.96
C VAL A 189 -34.00 21.11 55.95
N LEU A 190 -34.41 19.84 56.00
CA LEU A 190 -35.41 19.33 56.95
C LEU A 190 -34.80 18.97 58.32
N SER A 191 -33.48 19.03 58.46
CA SER A 191 -32.78 18.69 59.69
C SER A 191 -32.89 19.84 60.70
N PRO A 192 -33.28 19.59 61.97
CA PRO A 192 -33.36 20.61 63.01
C PRO A 192 -31.99 21.16 63.47
N ILE A 193 -30.89 20.73 62.82
CA ILE A 193 -29.52 21.19 63.06
C ILE A 193 -29.25 22.57 62.41
N ASP A 194 -30.09 23.03 61.47
CA ASP A 194 -29.96 24.33 60.76
C ASP A 194 -30.24 25.58 61.62
N LEU A 195 -30.37 25.44 62.95
CA LEU A 195 -30.64 26.54 63.89
C LEU A 195 -29.38 27.03 64.64
N PHE A 196 -28.18 26.54 64.32
CA PHE A 196 -26.96 27.05 64.94
C PHE A 196 -26.65 28.47 64.42
N PRO A 197 -26.35 29.43 65.31
CA PRO A 197 -26.17 30.82 64.91
C PRO A 197 -24.95 30.94 63.99
N GLU A 198 -25.16 31.52 62.81
CA GLU A 198 -24.19 31.74 61.72
C GLU A 198 -22.91 32.47 62.18
N ALA A 199 -22.90 33.03 63.39
CA ALA A 199 -21.76 33.67 64.03
C ALA A 199 -20.65 32.71 64.51
N ILE A 200 -20.92 31.42 64.75
CA ILE A 200 -19.93 30.45 65.28
C ILE A 200 -19.11 29.79 64.15
N PHE A 201 -19.72 29.64 62.98
CA PHE A 201 -19.17 28.87 61.86
C PHE A 201 -18.74 29.72 60.65
N GLY A 202 -18.71 31.05 60.75
CA GLY A 202 -18.63 32.03 59.65
C GLY A 202 -18.01 31.61 58.29
N VAL A 203 -16.82 31.00 58.27
CA VAL A 203 -16.18 30.53 57.01
C VAL A 203 -16.88 29.32 56.39
N LEU A 204 -17.41 28.42 57.20
CA LEU A 204 -18.10 27.20 56.76
C LEU A 204 -19.47 27.49 56.12
N GLY A 205 -20.19 28.51 56.57
CA GLY A 205 -21.44 28.94 55.91
C GLY A 205 -21.20 29.45 54.49
N LEU A 206 -20.13 30.24 54.28
CA LEU A 206 -19.73 30.70 52.94
C LEU A 206 -19.33 29.56 52.01
N VAL A 207 -18.73 28.49 52.53
CA VAL A 207 -18.38 27.30 51.75
C VAL A 207 -19.64 26.57 51.31
N ASP A 208 -20.66 26.46 52.17
CA ASP A 208 -21.93 25.82 51.84
C ASP A 208 -22.70 26.59 50.75
N ASP A 209 -22.79 27.92 50.87
CA ASP A 209 -23.39 28.79 49.84
C ASP A 209 -22.70 28.63 48.48
N LEU A 210 -21.36 28.58 48.49
CA LEU A 210 -20.56 28.40 47.28
C LEU A 210 -20.79 27.02 46.65
N LEU A 211 -20.90 25.96 47.47
CA LEU A 211 -21.23 24.62 47.00
C LEU A 211 -22.64 24.55 46.40
N CYS A 212 -23.61 25.23 47.01
CA CYS A 212 -24.97 25.35 46.47
C CYS A 212 -24.98 26.03 45.10
N ILE A 213 -24.23 27.13 44.92
CA ILE A 213 -24.11 27.82 43.63
C ILE A 213 -23.46 26.91 42.58
N ILE A 214 -22.38 26.21 42.92
CA ILE A 214 -21.72 25.25 42.01
C ILE A 214 -22.71 24.14 41.60
N PHE A 215 -23.49 23.62 42.55
CA PHE A 215 -24.48 22.59 42.30
C PHE A 215 -25.58 23.06 41.33
N ILE A 216 -26.10 24.27 41.51
CA ILE A 216 -27.10 24.87 40.61
C ILE A 216 -26.53 25.06 39.20
N ILE A 217 -25.30 25.59 39.08
CA ILE A 217 -24.62 25.75 37.79
C ILE A 217 -24.46 24.39 37.10
N TRP A 218 -24.08 23.35 37.85
CA TRP A 218 -23.95 22.00 37.31
C TRP A 218 -25.29 21.46 36.80
N ILE A 219 -26.39 21.67 37.51
CA ILE A 219 -27.74 21.31 37.03
C ILE A 219 -28.06 22.04 35.71
N LEU A 220 -27.84 23.35 35.64
CA LEU A 220 -28.12 24.14 34.44
C LEU A 220 -27.32 23.66 33.23
N ILE A 221 -26.02 23.40 33.41
CA ILE A 221 -25.15 22.85 32.35
C ILE A 221 -25.68 21.49 31.90
N THR A 222 -26.01 20.59 32.82
CA THR A 222 -26.56 19.26 32.49
C THR A 222 -27.88 19.38 31.71
N GLN A 223 -28.77 20.30 32.07
CA GLN A 223 -30.04 20.53 31.35
C GLN A 223 -29.82 21.07 29.92
N ILE A 224 -28.87 21.99 29.74
CA ILE A 224 -28.49 22.50 28.41
C ILE A 224 -27.91 21.37 27.56
N MET A 225 -27.03 20.55 28.13
CA MET A 225 -26.44 19.40 27.43
C MET A 225 -27.48 18.35 27.06
N ILE A 226 -28.51 18.10 27.88
CA ILE A 226 -29.63 17.21 27.50
C ILE A 226 -30.35 17.73 26.27
N ARG A 227 -30.67 19.04 26.21
CA ARG A 227 -31.37 19.63 25.06
C ARG A 227 -30.57 19.63 23.76
N ILE A 228 -29.24 19.61 23.85
CA ILE A 228 -28.35 19.58 22.67
C ILE A 228 -28.17 18.13 22.17
N PHE A 229 -28.17 17.15 23.08
CA PHE A 229 -27.79 15.76 22.78
C PHE A 229 -28.99 14.77 22.72
N CYS A 230 -30.19 15.16 23.15
CA CYS A 230 -31.45 14.39 23.00
C CYS A 230 -32.41 15.11 22.07
#